data_AF-A0A7Y8LC28-F1
#
_entry.id   AF-A0A7Y8LC28-F1
#
_cell.length_a   1.000
_cell.length_b   1.000
_cell.length_c   1.000
_cell.angle_alpha   90.00
_cell.angle_beta   90.00
_cell.angle_gamma   90.00
#
_symmetry.space_group_name_H-M   'P 1'
#
loop_
_entity.id
_entity.type
_entity.pdbx_description
1 polymer ?
#
loop_
_entity_poly.entity_id
_entity_poly.type
_entity_poly.pdbx_seq_one_letter_code
_entity_poly.pdbx_strand_id
1 'polypeptide(L)'
;MSDNSMTPRQAAVVLVAAMPIGVSVQQLEEYGIEATTEQAQAITQEVLSLNLFWIFAAIEAHIPQKYQPALSELIVGAIEAGWGTTIPVGSVSWTAYLNEWQERRRRYKRLVEEGVSPLAVSAEAATLMEENHLVREAERRNLLTLLIDFVPVDSYGQLLEDVG
;
A
#
# COMPACT_ATOMS: atom_id res chain seq x y z
N MET A 1 -4.77 35.55 4.29
CA MET A 1 -4.94 34.20 3.70
C MET A 1 -3.98 33.34 4.47
N SER A 2 -4.47 32.43 5.30
CA SER A 2 -3.62 31.63 6.19
C SER A 2 -2.81 30.65 5.34
N ASP A 3 -1.48 30.66 5.51
CA ASP A 3 -0.56 29.63 5.03
C ASP A 3 -0.94 28.29 5.67
N ASN A 4 -1.91 27.57 5.11
CA ASN A 4 -2.18 26.18 5.44
C ASN A 4 -1.26 25.25 4.63
N SER A 5 0.03 25.59 4.52
CA SER A 5 1.02 24.64 3.98
C SER A 5 1.17 23.51 5.00
N MET A 6 0.82 22.30 4.57
CA MET A 6 1.10 21.10 5.33
C MET A 6 2.60 20.83 5.29
N THR A 7 3.25 20.76 6.45
CA THR A 7 4.68 20.40 6.48
C THR A 7 4.88 18.95 6.00
N PRO A 8 6.06 18.59 5.47
CA PRO A 8 6.35 17.20 5.09
C PRO A 8 6.10 16.19 6.22
N ARG A 9 6.35 16.58 7.48
CA ARG A 9 6.06 15.71 8.63
C ARG A 9 4.55 15.46 8.80
N GLN A 10 3.72 16.48 8.63
CA GLN A 10 2.27 16.32 8.70
C GLN A 10 1.75 15.49 7.52
N ALA A 11 2.30 15.69 6.32
CA ALA A 11 1.97 14.87 5.15
C ALA A 11 2.26 13.38 5.40
N ALA A 12 3.42 13.06 5.98
CA ALA A 12 3.77 11.68 6.35
C ALA A 12 2.73 11.06 7.28
N VAL A 13 2.33 11.79 8.33
CA VAL A 13 1.35 11.31 9.32
C VAL A 13 -0.01 11.06 8.67
N VAL A 14 -0.46 11.98 7.82
CA VAL A 14 -1.77 11.89 7.16
C VAL A 14 -1.79 10.75 6.13
N LEU A 15 -0.72 10.58 5.35
CA LEU A 15 -0.58 9.45 4.42
C LEU A 15 -0.58 8.10 5.14
N VAL A 16 0.15 7.99 6.25
CA VAL A 16 0.18 6.75 7.05
C VAL A 16 -1.18 6.46 7.67
N ALA A 17 -1.88 7.48 8.17
CA ALA A 17 -3.22 7.32 8.73
C ALA A 17 -4.30 6.96 7.70
N ALA A 18 -4.09 7.33 6.43
CA ALA A 18 -5.00 7.00 5.32
C ALA A 18 -4.87 5.54 4.84
N MET A 19 -3.78 4.84 5.19
CA MET A 19 -3.63 3.43 4.84
C MET A 19 -4.57 2.56 5.69
N PRO A 20 -5.24 1.56 5.09
CA PRO A 20 -6.02 0.62 5.86
C PRO A 20 -5.14 -0.18 6.82
N ILE A 21 -5.61 -0.35 8.04
CA ILE A 21 -4.92 -1.06 9.13
C ILE A 21 -5.16 -2.56 8.96
N GLY A 22 -4.54 -3.14 7.93
CA GLY A 22 -4.59 -4.56 7.61
C GLY A 22 -5.96 -5.08 7.18
N VAL A 23 -5.96 -6.35 6.77
CA VAL A 23 -7.14 -7.08 6.33
C VAL A 23 -7.40 -8.21 7.32
N SER A 24 -8.58 -8.22 7.92
CA SER A 24 -9.03 -9.32 8.80
C SER A 24 -9.64 -10.47 8.01
N VAL A 25 -9.67 -11.67 8.62
CA VAL A 25 -10.37 -12.84 8.05
C VAL A 25 -11.85 -12.51 7.79
N GLN A 26 -12.51 -11.84 8.74
CA GLN A 26 -13.91 -11.45 8.58
C GLN A 26 -14.12 -10.53 7.37
N GLN A 27 -13.23 -9.54 7.15
CA GLN A 27 -13.30 -8.70 5.96
C GLN A 27 -13.10 -9.54 4.69
N LEU A 28 -12.16 -10.48 4.65
CA LEU A 28 -11.97 -11.35 3.48
C LEU A 28 -13.23 -12.17 3.17
N GLU A 29 -13.90 -12.70 4.21
CA GLU A 29 -15.16 -13.43 4.07
C GLU A 29 -16.28 -12.55 3.50
N GLU A 30 -16.34 -11.25 3.85
CA GLU A 30 -17.29 -10.29 3.28
C GLU A 30 -17.12 -10.10 1.77
N TYR A 31 -15.89 -10.22 1.25
CA TYR A 31 -15.63 -10.25 -0.19
C TYR A 31 -15.79 -11.65 -0.80
N GLY A 32 -16.11 -12.67 0.00
CA GLY A 32 -16.21 -14.06 -0.46
C GLY A 32 -14.86 -14.71 -0.71
N ILE A 33 -13.86 -14.42 0.14
CA ILE A 33 -12.53 -15.02 0.14
C ILE A 33 -12.39 -15.82 1.44
N GLU A 34 -12.23 -17.14 1.32
CA GLU A 34 -11.99 -18.00 2.49
C GLU A 34 -10.50 -18.00 2.83
N ALA A 35 -10.14 -17.42 3.97
CA ALA A 35 -8.73 -17.28 4.37
C ALA A 35 -8.47 -17.72 5.81
N THR A 36 -7.31 -18.32 6.05
CA THR A 36 -6.78 -18.47 7.40
C THR A 36 -6.22 -17.15 7.93
N THR A 37 -5.94 -17.07 9.23
CA THR A 37 -5.27 -15.92 9.83
C THR A 37 -3.93 -15.62 9.17
N GLU A 38 -3.16 -16.66 8.83
CA GLU A 38 -1.86 -16.52 8.16
C GLU A 38 -2.03 -15.98 6.73
N GLN A 39 -3.05 -16.43 5.99
CA GLN A 39 -3.37 -15.87 4.68
C GLN A 39 -3.82 -14.42 4.78
N ALA A 40 -4.63 -14.04 5.78
CA ALA A 40 -5.04 -12.67 6.01
C ALA A 40 -3.85 -11.75 6.34
N GLN A 41 -2.87 -12.24 7.09
CA GLN A 41 -1.61 -11.53 7.37
C GLN A 41 -0.75 -11.38 6.11
N ALA A 42 -0.65 -12.42 5.28
CA ALA A 42 0.07 -12.33 4.01
C ALA A 42 -0.61 -11.36 3.03
N ILE A 43 -1.94 -11.40 2.90
CA ILE A 43 -2.71 -10.45 2.10
C ILE A 43 -2.53 -9.02 2.64
N THR A 44 -2.48 -8.84 3.96
CA THR A 44 -2.18 -7.54 4.58
C THR A 44 -0.83 -6.99 4.12
N GLN A 45 0.21 -7.82 4.04
CA GLN A 45 1.54 -7.38 3.56
C GLN A 45 1.49 -6.95 2.10
N GLU A 46 0.71 -7.63 1.26
CA GLU A 46 0.58 -7.29 -0.15
C GLU A 46 -0.26 -6.02 -0.36
N VAL A 47 -1.35 -5.85 0.40
CA VAL A 47 -2.13 -4.60 0.44
C VAL A 47 -1.26 -3.43 0.89
N LEU A 48 -0.43 -3.62 1.92
CA LEU A 48 0.52 -2.60 2.37
C LEU A 48 1.53 -2.28 1.27
N SER A 49 2.05 -3.28 0.56
CA SER A 49 3.00 -3.08 -0.54
C SER A 49 2.42 -2.25 -1.67
N LEU A 50 1.15 -2.51 -2.02
CA LEU A 50 0.43 -1.75 -3.04
C LEU A 50 0.13 -0.31 -2.59
N ASN A 51 -0.27 -0.12 -1.33
CA ASN A 51 -0.49 1.21 -0.75
C ASN A 51 0.80 2.04 -0.71
N LEU A 52 1.90 1.47 -0.22
CA LEU A 52 3.19 2.14 -0.23
C LEU A 52 3.63 2.50 -1.64
N PHE A 53 3.43 1.63 -2.63
CA PHE A 53 3.73 1.94 -4.02
C PHE A 53 3.02 3.22 -4.48
N TRP A 54 1.71 3.33 -4.27
CA TRP A 54 0.95 4.51 -4.68
C TRP A 54 1.27 5.75 -3.87
N ILE A 55 1.54 5.63 -2.57
CA ILE A 55 2.01 6.74 -1.73
C ILE A 55 3.31 7.31 -2.28
N PHE A 56 4.30 6.47 -2.59
CA PHE A 56 5.57 6.95 -3.14
C PHE A 56 5.42 7.50 -4.55
N ALA A 57 4.54 6.92 -5.39
CA ALA A 57 4.22 7.49 -6.69
C ALA A 57 3.58 8.88 -6.56
N ALA A 58 2.66 9.07 -5.60
CA ALA A 58 2.03 10.35 -5.33
C ALA A 58 3.04 11.40 -4.82
N ILE A 59 3.96 10.99 -3.94
CA ILE A 59 5.07 11.83 -3.46
C ILE A 59 5.97 12.26 -4.61
N GLU A 60 6.39 11.32 -5.46
CA GLU A 60 7.23 11.61 -6.63
C GLU A 60 6.56 12.60 -7.58
N ALA A 61 5.23 12.55 -7.71
CA ALA A 61 4.45 13.42 -8.59
C ALA A 61 4.17 14.82 -8.01
N HIS A 62 3.92 14.94 -6.70
CA HIS A 62 3.40 16.19 -6.11
C HIS A 62 4.43 16.93 -5.24
N ILE A 63 5.45 16.25 -4.72
CA ILE A 63 6.37 16.83 -3.74
C ILE A 63 7.69 17.24 -4.40
N PRO A 64 8.23 18.44 -4.13
CA PRO A 64 9.55 18.84 -4.61
C PRO A 64 10.65 17.85 -4.21
N GLN A 65 11.53 17.51 -5.16
CA GLN A 65 12.57 16.48 -5.00
C GLN A 65 13.43 16.62 -3.73
N LYS A 66 13.70 17.85 -3.27
CA LYS A 66 14.46 18.12 -2.04
C LYS A 66 13.78 17.61 -0.76
N TYR A 67 12.47 17.42 -0.75
CA TYR A 67 11.69 16.96 0.41
C TYR A 67 11.30 15.48 0.33
N GLN A 68 11.35 14.87 -0.86
CA GLN A 68 10.95 13.48 -1.06
C GLN A 68 11.73 12.48 -0.17
N PRO A 69 13.07 12.57 0.00
CA PRO A 69 13.80 11.63 0.85
C PRO A 69 13.35 11.71 2.32
N ALA A 70 13.26 12.92 2.87
CA ALA A 70 12.85 13.12 4.26
C ALA A 70 11.42 12.64 4.52
N LEU A 71 10.50 12.90 3.59
CA LEU A 71 9.12 12.41 3.66
C LEU A 71 9.08 10.87 3.58
N SER A 72 9.88 10.29 2.70
CA SER A 72 9.95 8.85 2.52
C SER A 72 10.48 8.14 3.76
N GLU A 73 11.55 8.66 4.36
CA GLU A 73 12.12 8.13 5.61
C GLU A 73 11.10 8.19 6.75
N LEU A 74 10.32 9.27 6.86
CA LEU A 74 9.27 9.39 7.89
C LEU A 74 8.18 8.34 7.72
N ILE A 75 7.75 8.07 6.49
CA ILE A 75 6.72 7.06 6.21
C ILE A 75 7.26 5.67 6.52
N VAL A 76 8.42 5.30 5.98
CA VAL A 76 9.06 3.99 6.23
C VAL A 76 9.29 3.77 7.72
N GLY A 77 9.80 4.78 8.43
CA GLY A 77 10.01 4.70 9.88
C GLY A 77 8.72 4.58 10.69
N ALA A 78 7.62 5.19 10.26
CA ALA A 78 6.31 5.03 10.91
C ALA A 78 5.76 3.61 10.75
N ILE A 79 5.94 3.01 9.57
CA ILE A 79 5.52 1.62 9.31
C ILE A 79 6.38 0.63 10.08
N GLU A 80 7.69 0.84 10.14
CA GLU A 80 8.59 0.05 10.98
C GLU A 80 8.18 0.10 12.45
N ALA A 81 7.86 1.29 12.97
CA ALA A 81 7.43 1.45 14.36
C ALA A 81 6.10 0.73 14.67
N GLY A 82 5.19 0.62 13.69
CA GLY A 82 3.92 -0.11 13.81
C GLY A 82 4.02 -1.61 13.48
N TRP A 83 5.18 -2.08 13.03
CA TRP A 83 5.35 -3.44 12.52
C TRP A 83 5.08 -4.49 13.60
N GLY A 84 4.16 -5.43 13.31
CA GLY A 84 3.79 -6.49 14.24
C GLY A 84 3.01 -6.04 15.49
N THR A 85 2.72 -4.75 15.62
CA THR A 85 1.91 -4.19 16.72
C THR A 85 0.56 -3.70 16.21
N THR A 86 0.57 -2.68 15.35
CA THR A 86 -0.63 -2.14 14.70
C THR A 86 -0.89 -2.81 13.36
N ILE A 87 0.15 -3.28 12.68
CA ILE A 87 0.03 -3.96 11.39
C ILE A 87 0.13 -5.48 11.61
N PRO A 88 -0.95 -6.25 11.37
CA PRO A 88 -0.96 -7.69 11.59
C PRO A 88 -0.24 -8.41 10.44
N VAL A 89 1.07 -8.58 10.59
CA VAL A 89 1.99 -9.09 9.54
C VAL A 89 2.60 -10.46 9.85
N GLY A 90 2.11 -11.14 10.89
CA GLY A 90 2.58 -12.47 11.25
C GLY A 90 4.05 -12.49 11.71
N SER A 91 4.79 -13.55 11.36
CA SER A 91 6.18 -13.76 11.78
C SER A 91 7.23 -13.12 10.85
N VAL A 92 6.80 -12.45 9.77
CA VAL A 92 7.71 -11.82 8.81
C VAL A 92 8.43 -10.64 9.46
N SER A 93 9.76 -10.63 9.39
CA SER A 93 10.55 -9.52 9.91
C SER A 93 10.42 -8.29 9.00
N TRP A 94 10.53 -7.10 9.58
CA TRP A 94 10.52 -5.85 8.82
C TRP A 94 11.53 -5.84 7.67
N THR A 95 12.76 -6.31 7.93
CA THR A 95 13.82 -6.38 6.91
C THR A 95 13.45 -7.32 5.75
N ALA A 96 12.83 -8.47 6.04
CA ALA A 96 12.40 -9.41 5.00
C ALA A 96 11.30 -8.78 4.14
N TYR A 97 10.30 -8.17 4.78
CA TYR A 97 9.24 -7.43 4.10
C TYR A 97 9.79 -6.31 3.21
N LEU A 98 10.74 -5.50 3.70
CA LEU A 98 11.27 -4.37 2.96
C LEU A 98 11.96 -4.81 1.65
N ASN A 99 12.70 -5.92 1.67
CA ASN A 99 13.32 -6.49 0.48
C ASN A 99 12.27 -6.95 -0.54
N GLU A 100 11.25 -7.63 -0.04
CA GLU A 100 10.12 -8.11 -0.81
C GLU A 100 9.31 -6.97 -1.46
N TRP A 101 9.07 -5.91 -0.69
CA TRP A 101 8.39 -4.71 -1.14
C TRP A 101 9.18 -3.99 -2.25
N GLN A 102 10.51 -3.95 -2.19
CA GLN A 102 11.33 -3.36 -3.27
C GLN A 102 11.17 -4.10 -4.61
N GLU A 103 11.02 -5.42 -4.59
CA GLU A 103 10.73 -6.20 -5.80
C GLU A 103 9.37 -5.83 -6.38
N ARG A 104 8.33 -5.82 -5.52
CA ARG A 104 6.96 -5.45 -5.90
C ARG A 104 6.90 -4.04 -6.47
N ARG A 105 7.57 -3.07 -5.82
CA ARG A 105 7.69 -1.69 -6.30
C ARG A 105 8.29 -1.62 -7.71
N ARG A 106 9.34 -2.41 -8.00
CA ARG A 106 9.96 -2.45 -9.34
C ARG A 106 9.00 -3.02 -10.39
N ARG A 107 8.25 -4.05 -10.06
CA ARG A 107 7.23 -4.65 -10.94
C ARG A 107 6.10 -3.68 -11.25
N TYR A 108 5.52 -3.04 -10.23
CA TYR A 108 4.43 -2.06 -10.40
C TYR A 108 4.89 -0.79 -11.13
N LYS A 109 6.13 -0.33 -10.87
CA LYS A 109 6.69 0.84 -11.56
C LYS A 109 6.78 0.62 -13.06
N ARG A 110 7.24 -0.56 -13.50
CA ARG A 110 7.33 -0.90 -14.92
C ARG A 110 5.97 -0.78 -15.61
N LEU A 111 4.93 -1.29 -14.98
CA LEU A 111 3.56 -1.20 -15.50
C LEU A 111 3.11 0.26 -15.68
N VAL A 112 3.35 1.11 -14.69
CA VAL A 112 3.02 2.54 -14.79
C VAL A 112 3.82 3.23 -15.89
N GLU A 113 5.10 2.89 -16.06
CA GLU A 113 5.94 3.40 -17.16
C GLU A 113 5.45 2.95 -18.54
N GLU A 114 4.80 1.78 -18.63
CA GLU A 114 4.11 1.28 -19.83
C GLU A 114 2.74 1.95 -20.07
N GLY A 115 2.33 2.87 -19.18
CA GLY A 115 1.10 3.64 -19.31
C GLY A 115 -0.17 2.89 -18.90
N VAL A 116 -0.05 1.80 -18.14
CA VAL A 116 -1.23 1.07 -17.66
C VAL A 116 -1.96 1.84 -16.55
N SER A 117 -3.26 1.59 -16.42
CA SER A 117 -4.09 2.25 -15.40
C SER A 117 -3.81 1.71 -13.99
N PRO A 118 -4.17 2.47 -12.93
CA PRO A 118 -4.07 1.98 -11.56
C PRO A 118 -4.79 0.65 -11.32
N LEU A 119 -5.92 0.43 -12.00
CA LEU A 119 -6.66 -0.83 -11.99
C LEU A 119 -5.82 -2.01 -12.49
N ALA A 120 -5.00 -1.81 -13.52
CA ALA A 120 -4.13 -2.87 -14.05
C ALA A 120 -3.01 -3.23 -13.06
N VAL A 121 -2.49 -2.27 -12.29
CA VAL A 121 -1.55 -2.55 -11.20
C VAL A 121 -2.21 -3.35 -10.09
N SER A 122 -3.46 -3.04 -9.72
CA SER A 122 -4.22 -3.86 -8.76
C SER A 122 -4.50 -5.27 -9.29
N ALA A 123 -4.77 -5.42 -10.59
CA ALA A 123 -4.94 -6.72 -11.22
C ALA A 123 -3.64 -7.54 -11.22
N GLU A 124 -2.50 -6.90 -11.41
CA GLU A 124 -1.18 -7.52 -11.30
C GLU A 124 -0.92 -8.00 -9.86
N ALA A 125 -1.21 -7.16 -8.86
CA ALA A 125 -1.10 -7.53 -7.46
C ALA A 125 -2.01 -8.72 -7.11
N ALA A 126 -3.25 -8.75 -7.62
CA ALA A 126 -4.16 -9.88 -7.41
C ALA A 126 -3.64 -11.17 -8.05
N THR A 127 -3.03 -11.07 -9.24
CA THR A 127 -2.41 -12.21 -9.95
C THR A 127 -1.22 -12.76 -9.15
N LEU A 128 -0.37 -11.88 -8.62
CA LEU A 128 0.74 -12.25 -7.74
C LEU A 128 0.27 -13.01 -6.49
N MET A 129 -0.80 -12.54 -5.85
CA MET A 129 -1.35 -13.19 -4.66
C MET A 129 -1.94 -14.57 -4.97
N GLU A 130 -2.55 -14.74 -6.14
CA GLU A 130 -3.00 -16.05 -6.63
C GLU A 130 -1.81 -16.99 -6.91
N GLU A 131 -0.78 -16.51 -7.61
CA GLU A 131 0.44 -17.27 -7.92
C GLU A 131 1.15 -17.73 -6.63
N ASN A 132 1.10 -16.91 -5.58
CA ASN A 132 1.64 -17.23 -4.25
C ASN A 132 0.68 -18.06 -3.38
N HIS A 133 -0.43 -18.55 -3.93
CA HIS A 133 -1.44 -19.36 -3.24
C HIS A 133 -2.08 -18.67 -2.01
N LEU A 134 -2.12 -17.33 -1.99
CA LEU A 134 -2.81 -16.59 -0.95
C LEU A 134 -4.33 -16.65 -1.13
N VAL A 135 -4.78 -16.75 -2.38
CA VAL A 135 -6.19 -16.94 -2.77
C VAL A 135 -6.29 -17.99 -3.87
N ARG A 136 -7.49 -18.56 -4.07
CA ARG A 136 -7.78 -19.45 -5.19
C ARG A 136 -8.04 -18.63 -6.46
N GLU A 137 -7.84 -19.22 -7.64
CA GLU A 137 -8.15 -18.56 -8.93
C GLU A 137 -9.59 -18.02 -8.98
N ALA A 138 -10.56 -18.79 -8.47
CA ALA A 138 -11.96 -18.40 -8.41
C ALA A 138 -12.22 -17.15 -7.54
N GLU A 139 -11.32 -16.86 -6.61
CA GLU A 139 -11.40 -15.72 -5.68
C GLU A 139 -10.64 -14.49 -6.20
N ARG A 140 -9.84 -14.60 -7.28
CA ARG A 140 -9.03 -13.48 -7.81
C ARG A 140 -9.85 -12.22 -8.07
N ARG A 141 -11.07 -12.37 -8.62
CA ARG A 141 -11.95 -11.22 -8.88
C ARG A 141 -12.42 -10.54 -7.59
N ASN A 142 -12.69 -11.32 -6.56
CA ASN A 142 -13.08 -10.82 -5.25
C ASN A 142 -11.91 -10.08 -4.60
N LEU A 143 -10.71 -10.65 -4.70
CA LEU A 143 -9.48 -10.01 -4.25
C LEU A 143 -9.25 -8.68 -4.98
N LEU A 144 -9.41 -8.63 -6.30
CA LEU A 144 -9.27 -7.39 -7.05
C LEU A 144 -10.24 -6.30 -6.56
N THR A 145 -11.48 -6.67 -6.23
CA THR A 145 -12.47 -5.74 -5.66
C THR A 145 -11.99 -5.20 -4.32
N LEU A 146 -11.51 -6.08 -3.43
CA LEU A 146 -10.91 -5.69 -2.16
C LEU A 146 -9.73 -4.73 -2.35
N LEU A 147 -8.82 -5.01 -3.29
CA LEU A 147 -7.67 -4.15 -3.53
C LEU A 147 -8.07 -2.74 -4.00
N ILE A 148 -9.14 -2.62 -4.78
CA ILE A 148 -9.66 -1.31 -5.21
C ILE A 148 -10.19 -0.53 -3.99
N ASP A 149 -10.91 -1.20 -3.09
CA ASP A 149 -11.49 -0.56 -1.91
C ASP A 149 -10.45 -0.21 -0.84
N PHE A 150 -9.37 -1.00 -0.74
CA PHE A 150 -8.30 -0.84 0.26
C PHE A 150 -7.11 -0.01 -0.24
N VAL A 151 -7.11 0.44 -1.48
CA VAL A 151 -6.01 1.24 -2.05
C VAL A 151 -6.59 2.52 -2.65
N PRO A 152 -6.78 3.57 -1.83
CA PRO A 152 -7.40 4.80 -2.25
C PRO A 152 -6.40 5.69 -3.01
N VAL A 153 -6.05 5.30 -4.25
CA VAL A 153 -5.04 5.96 -5.09
C VAL A 153 -5.29 7.47 -5.22
N ASP A 154 -6.53 7.85 -5.50
CA ASP A 154 -6.92 9.25 -5.69
C ASP A 154 -6.75 10.08 -4.40
N SER A 155 -7.04 9.47 -3.24
CA SER A 155 -6.88 10.13 -1.94
C SER A 155 -5.43 10.46 -1.64
N TYR A 156 -4.47 9.59 -2.02
CA TYR A 156 -3.05 9.87 -1.79
C TYR A 156 -2.54 11.11 -2.53
N GLY A 157 -3.02 11.35 -3.75
CA GLY A 157 -2.73 12.60 -4.48
C GLY A 157 -3.33 13.82 -3.79
N GLN A 158 -4.62 13.74 -3.46
CA GLN A 158 -5.36 14.83 -2.80
C GLN A 158 -4.75 15.27 -1.47
N LEU A 159 -4.28 14.30 -0.67
CA LEU A 159 -3.62 14.57 0.61
C LEU A 159 -2.30 15.35 0.47
N LEU A 160 -1.73 15.40 -0.73
CA LEU A 160 -0.46 16.08 -1.02
C LEU A 160 -0.63 17.42 -1.76
N GLU A 161 -1.84 17.80 -2.17
CA GLU A 161 -2.10 19.05 -2.91
C GLU A 161 -1.70 20.30 -2.10
N ASP A 162 -1.84 20.25 -0.77
CA ASP A 162 -1.57 21.37 0.15
C ASP A 162 -0.14 21.33 0.77
N VAL A 163 0.74 20.46 0.27
CA VAL A 163 2.10 20.32 0.81
C VAL A 163 3.06 21.27 0.07
N GLY A 164 3.53 22.32 0.77
CA GLY A 164 4.40 23.37 0.22
C GLY A 164 5.70 23.56 0.99
#